data_AF-A0A941RN40-F1
#
_entry.id   AF-A0A941RN40-F1
#
_cell.length_a   1.000
_cell.length_b   1.000
_cell.length_c   1.000
_cell.angle_alpha   90.00
_cell.angle_beta   90.00
_cell.angle_gamma   90.00
#
_symmetry.space_group_name_H-M   'P 1'
#
loop_
_entity.id
_entity.type
_entity.pdbx_description
1 polymer ?
#
loop_
_entity_poly.entity_id
_entity_poly.type
_entity_poly.pdbx_seq_one_letter_code
_entity_poly.pdbx_strand_id
1 'polypeptide(L)'
;MKTVKTVALAIAFGLAGSAVAFADNDAPGADWMPPDQVTQKLEAAGYSNITGLHADDGHWEGKGVKNGKITEFHVDPHTGELSKEEIDQD
;
A
#
# COMPACT_ATOMS: atom_id res chain seq x y z
N MET A 1 -5.00 -14.88 -22.91
CA MET A 1 -3.79 -15.31 -22.17
C MET A 1 -2.85 -14.12 -22.11
N LYS A 2 -2.87 -13.36 -21.01
CA LYS A 2 -2.03 -12.16 -20.85
C LYS A 2 -0.65 -12.64 -20.36
N THR A 3 0.37 -12.45 -21.17
CA THR A 3 1.75 -12.85 -20.92
C THR A 3 2.39 -11.93 -19.88
N VAL A 4 2.75 -12.48 -18.73
CA VAL A 4 3.52 -11.79 -17.69
C VAL A 4 5.00 -11.98 -17.98
N LYS A 5 5.74 -10.89 -18.20
CA LYS A 5 7.21 -10.89 -18.23
C LYS A 5 7.71 -10.78 -16.80
N THR A 6 7.92 -11.92 -16.14
CA THR A 6 8.67 -11.97 -14.90
C THR A 6 10.16 -11.87 -15.23
N VAL A 7 10.75 -10.70 -15.00
CA VAL A 7 12.21 -10.55 -14.95
C VAL A 7 12.65 -11.08 -13.59
N ALA A 8 13.15 -12.31 -13.58
CA ALA A 8 13.86 -12.86 -12.44
C ALA A 8 15.23 -12.19 -12.35
N LEU A 9 15.45 -11.40 -11.30
CA LEU A 9 16.79 -10.91 -10.95
C LEU A 9 17.28 -11.72 -9.76
N ALA A 10 18.09 -12.74 -10.06
CA ALA A 10 18.84 -13.48 -9.08
C ALA A 10 19.96 -12.60 -8.53
N ILE A 11 19.93 -12.29 -7.22
CA ILE A 11 21.08 -11.76 -6.51
C ILE A 11 21.44 -12.76 -5.43
N ALA A 12 22.49 -13.54 -5.71
CA ALA A 12 23.19 -14.33 -4.72
C ALA A 12 24.37 -13.50 -4.20
N PHE A 13 24.34 -13.13 -2.92
CA PHE A 13 25.54 -12.78 -2.16
C PHE A 13 25.33 -13.16 -0.70
N GLY A 14 26.09 -14.15 -0.23
CA GLY A 14 26.11 -14.55 1.17
C GLY A 14 27.08 -13.69 1.98
N LEU A 15 26.78 -13.50 3.27
CA LEU A 15 27.69 -13.70 4.40
C LEU A 15 26.97 -13.41 5.73
N ALA A 16 27.12 -14.37 6.64
CA ALA A 16 26.84 -14.41 8.07
C ALA A 16 26.39 -13.11 8.78
N GLY A 17 25.16 -13.18 9.29
CA GLY A 17 24.64 -12.38 10.39
C GLY A 17 23.24 -12.90 10.68
N SER A 18 23.02 -13.51 11.83
CA SER A 18 21.68 -13.96 12.27
C SER A 18 20.79 -12.75 12.52
N ALA A 19 20.29 -12.14 11.44
CA ALA A 19 19.09 -11.33 11.48
C ALA A 19 17.93 -12.32 11.39
N VAL A 20 17.24 -12.48 12.51
CA VAL A 20 15.86 -12.95 12.47
C VAL A 20 15.16 -12.13 11.41
N ALA A 21 14.70 -12.78 10.33
CA ALA A 21 13.71 -12.19 9.46
C ALA A 21 12.49 -12.01 10.34
N PHE A 22 12.32 -10.82 10.91
CA PHE A 22 11.04 -10.42 11.47
C PHE A 22 10.09 -10.54 10.30
N ALA A 23 9.18 -11.50 10.37
CA ALA A 23 8.04 -11.54 9.48
C ALA A 23 7.40 -10.15 9.59
N ASP A 24 7.44 -9.38 8.51
CA ASP A 24 6.72 -8.13 8.37
C ASP A 24 5.27 -8.40 8.79
N ASN A 25 4.97 -8.00 10.03
CA ASN A 25 3.62 -7.71 10.44
C ASN A 25 3.61 -6.22 10.28
N ASP A 26 3.23 -5.75 9.09
CA ASP A 26 3.20 -4.34 8.72
C ASP A 26 2.22 -3.59 9.64
N ALA A 27 2.68 -3.33 10.85
CA ALA A 27 2.05 -2.44 11.78
C ALA A 27 2.47 -1.02 11.37
N PRO A 28 1.53 -0.06 11.38
CA PRO A 28 1.88 1.32 11.07
C PRO A 28 2.95 1.82 12.05
N GLY A 29 3.90 2.60 11.55
CA GLY A 29 4.89 3.28 12.37
C GLY A 29 4.24 4.23 13.37
N ALA A 30 4.90 4.45 14.52
CA ALA A 30 4.36 5.33 15.56
C ALA A 30 4.19 6.80 15.12
N ASP A 31 4.89 7.18 14.06
CA ASP A 31 4.89 8.50 13.41
C ASP A 31 3.99 8.58 12.18
N TRP A 32 3.33 7.48 11.80
CA TRP A 32 2.40 7.46 10.67
C TRP A 32 1.12 8.21 11.02
N MET A 33 0.51 8.85 10.02
CA MET A 33 -0.83 9.40 10.17
C MET A 33 -1.80 8.30 10.61
N PRO A 34 -2.72 8.60 11.54
CA PRO A 34 -3.72 7.63 11.97
C PRO A 34 -4.73 7.33 10.83
N PRO A 35 -5.34 6.13 10.83
CA PRO A 35 -6.30 5.71 9.79
C PRO A 35 -7.40 6.72 9.50
N ASP A 36 -7.92 7.40 10.52
CA ASP A 36 -8.98 8.39 10.37
C ASP A 36 -8.53 9.61 9.54
N GLN A 37 -7.28 10.04 9.70
CA GLN A 37 -6.74 11.17 8.92
C GLN A 37 -6.49 10.76 7.46
N VAL A 38 -6.01 9.53 7.24
CA VAL A 38 -5.84 8.98 5.89
C VAL A 38 -7.20 8.88 5.20
N THR A 39 -8.21 8.37 5.91
CA THR A 39 -9.59 8.29 5.42
C THR A 39 -10.13 9.67 5.01
N GLN A 40 -9.97 10.70 5.84
CA GLN A 40 -10.39 12.07 5.51
C GLN A 40 -9.69 12.62 4.26
N LYS A 41 -8.39 12.34 4.08
CA LYS A 41 -7.65 12.74 2.87
C LYS A 41 -8.16 12.04 1.62
N LEU A 42 -8.46 10.74 1.72
CA LEU A 42 -9.03 9.97 0.62
C LEU A 42 -10.42 10.48 0.24
N GLU A 43 -11.28 10.77 1.22
CA GLU A 43 -12.59 11.39 1.00
C GLU A 43 -12.46 12.75 0.30
N ALA A 44 -11.53 13.60 0.75
CA ALA A 44 -11.24 14.87 0.10
C ALA A 44 -10.69 14.72 -1.34
N ALA A 45 -10.00 13.61 -1.63
CA ALA A 45 -9.53 13.22 -2.96
C ALA A 45 -10.63 12.58 -3.84
N GLY A 46 -11.87 12.48 -3.34
CA GLY A 46 -13.02 11.97 -4.08
C GLY A 46 -13.24 10.46 -3.98
N TYR A 47 -12.56 9.79 -3.05
CA TYR A 47 -12.88 8.40 -2.71
C TYR A 47 -14.12 8.32 -1.81
N SER A 48 -14.80 7.19 -1.91
CA SER A 48 -15.93 6.80 -1.06
C SER A 48 -15.85 5.30 -0.81
N ASN A 49 -16.62 4.78 0.16
CA ASN A 49 -16.63 3.35 0.47
C ASN A 49 -15.21 2.77 0.65
N ILE A 50 -14.41 3.43 1.49
CA ILE A 50 -13.03 3.04 1.77
C ILE A 50 -13.04 1.77 2.61
N THR A 51 -12.29 0.76 2.19
CA THR A 51 -12.22 -0.55 2.84
C THR A 51 -10.79 -1.09 2.80
N GLY A 52 -10.45 -1.91 3.79
CA GLY A 52 -9.15 -2.58 3.83
C GLY A 52 -7.98 -1.61 3.99
N LEU A 53 -8.17 -0.49 4.70
CA LEU A 53 -7.09 0.42 5.03
C LEU A 53 -6.15 -0.24 6.04
N HIS A 54 -4.94 -0.59 5.63
CA HIS A 54 -3.92 -1.22 6.47
C HIS A 54 -2.53 -0.73 6.09
N ALA A 55 -1.57 -0.92 7.00
CA ALA A 55 -0.18 -0.69 6.69
C ALA A 55 0.35 -1.91 5.93
N ASP A 56 1.07 -1.66 4.84
CA ASP A 56 1.74 -2.67 4.02
C ASP A 56 2.95 -1.99 3.35
N ASP A 57 4.10 -2.67 3.29
CA ASP A 57 5.27 -2.22 2.53
C ASP A 57 5.62 -0.71 2.69
N GLY A 58 5.54 -0.21 3.94
CA GLY A 58 5.89 1.17 4.27
C GLY A 58 4.88 2.26 3.89
N HIS A 59 3.64 1.90 3.55
CA HIS A 59 2.57 2.85 3.23
C HIS A 59 1.20 2.39 3.73
N TRP A 60 0.21 3.27 3.63
CA TRP A 60 -1.19 2.88 3.81
C TRP A 60 -1.74 2.35 2.49
N GLU A 61 -2.16 1.09 2.46
CA GLU A 61 -2.87 0.47 1.33
C GLU A 61 -4.36 0.34 1.64
N GLY A 62 -5.21 0.50 0.63
CA GLY A 62 -6.61 0.11 0.71
C GLY A 62 -7.33 0.24 -0.62
N LYS A 63 -8.64 -0.03 -0.59
CA LYS A 63 -9.52 0.11 -1.75
C LYS A 63 -10.62 1.11 -1.45
N GLY A 64 -11.04 1.85 -2.47
CA GLY A 64 -12.19 2.74 -2.40
C GLY A 64 -12.85 2.95 -3.76
N VAL A 65 -14.06 3.48 -3.76
CA VAL A 65 -14.78 3.86 -4.97
C VAL A 65 -14.43 5.30 -5.34
N LYS A 66 -13.83 5.47 -6.52
CA LYS A 66 -13.56 6.77 -7.14
C LYS A 66 -14.10 6.76 -8.56
N ASN A 67 -14.87 7.78 -8.93
CA ASN A 67 -15.52 7.86 -10.25
C ASN A 67 -16.36 6.61 -10.61
N GLY A 68 -17.02 6.01 -9.62
CA GLY A 68 -17.85 4.82 -9.80
C GLY A 68 -17.07 3.51 -10.03
N LYS A 69 -15.75 3.51 -9.82
CA LYS A 69 -14.89 2.33 -9.97
C LYS A 69 -14.17 2.02 -8.66
N ILE A 70 -14.07 0.72 -8.34
CA ILE A 70 -13.19 0.26 -7.26
C ILE A 70 -11.76 0.54 -7.70
N THR A 71 -11.03 1.23 -6.85
CA THR A 71 -9.67 1.70 -7.09
C THR A 71 -8.85 1.40 -5.84
N GLU A 72 -7.78 0.64 -6.03
CA GLU A 72 -6.73 0.45 -5.03
C GLU A 72 -5.89 1.72 -4.96
N PHE A 73 -5.52 2.12 -3.74
CA PHE A 73 -4.73 3.30 -3.49
C PHE A 73 -3.59 2.98 -2.53
N HIS A 74 -2.47 3.68 -2.71
CA HIS A 74 -1.39 3.73 -1.73
C HIS A 74 -1.23 5.18 -1.28
N VAL A 75 -1.09 5.39 0.03
CA VAL A 75 -0.93 6.72 0.63
C VAL A 75 0.37 6.77 1.43
N ASP A 76 1.20 7.77 1.14
CA ASP A 76 2.39 8.06 1.95
C ASP A 76 1.97 8.34 3.40
N PRO A 77 2.52 7.61 4.39
CA PRO A 77 2.01 7.67 5.74
C PRO A 77 2.39 8.94 6.50
N HIS A 78 3.33 9.74 5.99
CA HIS A 78 3.80 10.97 6.66
C HIS A 78 3.21 12.22 6.02
N THR A 79 3.09 12.24 4.70
CA THR A 79 2.60 13.40 3.93
C THR A 79 1.13 13.26 3.56
N GLY A 80 0.62 12.03 3.43
CA GLY A 80 -0.72 11.72 2.96
C GLY A 80 -0.94 11.97 1.48
N GLU A 81 0.14 12.00 0.72
CA GLU A 81 0.08 12.03 -0.74
C GLU A 81 -0.25 10.65 -1.29
N LEU A 82 -1.09 10.60 -2.33
CA LEU A 82 -1.36 9.38 -3.08
C LEU A 82 -0.12 9.03 -3.91
N SER A 83 0.44 7.85 -3.68
CA SER A 83 1.60 7.33 -4.42
C SER A 83 1.21 6.33 -5.51
N LYS A 84 0.03 5.71 -5.39
CA LYS A 84 -0.55 4.79 -6.38
C LYS A 84 -2.07 4.97 -6.45
N GLU A 85 -2.61 4.89 -7.66
CA GLU A 85 -4.04 4.71 -7.93
C GLU A 85 -4.22 3.71 -9.07
N GLU A 86 -4.84 2.57 -8.81
CA GLU A 86 -5.07 1.53 -9.81
C GLU A 86 -6.53 1.06 -9.77
N ILE A 87 -7.22 1.10 -10.91
CA ILE A 87 -8.58 0.57 -11.00
C ILE A 87 -8.52 -0.95 -10.83
N ASP A 88 -9.26 -1.46 -9.86
CA ASP A 88 -9.39 -2.89 -9.61
C ASP A 88 -10.21 -3.52 -10.75
N GLN A 89 -9.55 -4.36 -11.55
CA GLN A 89 -10.14 -5.05 -12.71
C GLN A 89 -10.19 -6.54 -12.42
N ASP A 90 -11.22 -6.99 -11.71
CA ASP A 90 -11.59 -8.42 -11.63
C ASP A 90 -11.93 -9.01 -13.01
#